data_AF-A0A2Z6R1S4-F1
#
_entry.id   AF-A0A2Z6R1S4-F1
#
_cell.length_a   1.000
_cell.length_b   1.000
_cell.length_c   1.000
_cell.angle_alpha   90.00
_cell.angle_beta   90.00
_cell.angle_gamma   90.00
#
_symmetry.space_group_name_H-M   'P 1'
#
loop_
_entity.id
_entity.type
_entity.pdbx_description
1 polymer ?
#
loop_
_entity_poly.entity_id
_entity_poly.type
_entity_poly.pdbx_seq_one_letter_code
_entity_poly.pdbx_strand_id
1 'polypeptide(L)'
;MGKFYSKQYTKSRSAKELPVYPNLTISNFPKSEGETITLEDGRSLGFKEYNFIHMTQHPITNDLNKEHVILLIPGLPCTRYFCHPQVLSSLEQDQKNFDNMSTESLNSYILQIKLYVLERPGIGLSTFAKRSFLDFSQDIEEFCEQKKIENCSLIAYSAGGPYGLATAYSLGKSTNNSNKPLITKAAIISSIAPYNAPNLTSNMPLKFRFAWWLTKNWTGLLSLIARMESNAVMRDPVKASRDGLSNAPKSDIECIENMKGVEEMFIESALEMYSRGQVETECYEYSLWGKDWGFQLNEIGGGVKCKVWHGEEDSGTTISMGKYIALQIPGCEASFVEEKGHLLYFEIWNDVIDWLVT
;
A
#
# COMPACT_ATOMS: atom_id res chain seq x y z
N MET A 1 -15.28 48.39 -14.26
CA MET A 1 -16.50 48.06 -13.49
C MET A 1 -17.14 46.85 -14.16
N GLY A 2 -16.96 45.59 -13.77
CA GLY A 2 -16.97 45.04 -12.42
C GLY A 2 -18.36 44.46 -12.12
N LYS A 3 -18.70 43.29 -12.70
CA LYS A 3 -19.86 42.48 -12.26
C LYS A 3 -19.35 41.10 -11.84
N PHE A 4 -19.07 40.99 -10.56
CA PHE A 4 -18.86 39.73 -9.85
C PHE A 4 -20.19 38.98 -9.78
N TYR A 5 -20.25 37.78 -10.37
CA TYR A 5 -21.25 36.79 -10.00
C TYR A 5 -20.75 36.05 -8.77
N SER A 6 -21.31 36.35 -7.60
CA SER A 6 -21.17 35.54 -6.41
C SER A 6 -21.99 34.25 -6.59
N LYS A 7 -21.32 33.13 -6.83
CA LYS A 7 -21.94 31.81 -6.62
C LYS A 7 -22.10 31.63 -5.11
N GLN A 8 -23.33 31.74 -4.63
CA GLN A 8 -23.73 31.28 -3.30
C GLN A 8 -23.49 29.77 -3.23
N TYR A 9 -22.49 29.37 -2.45
CA TYR A 9 -22.38 27.99 -1.98
C TYR A 9 -23.53 27.74 -1.01
N THR A 10 -24.48 26.89 -1.43
CA THR A 10 -25.54 26.35 -0.59
C THR A 10 -24.93 25.51 0.53
N LYS A 11 -24.98 26.03 1.75
CA LYS A 11 -24.82 25.28 3.00
C LYS A 11 -25.98 24.30 3.16
N SER A 12 -25.74 22.99 3.02
CA SER A 12 -26.42 21.96 3.82
C SER A 12 -25.78 20.57 3.58
N ARG A 13 -24.56 20.36 4.08
CA ARG A 13 -24.20 19.04 4.64
C ARG A 13 -24.30 19.24 6.15
N SER A 14 -25.10 18.43 6.84
CA SER A 14 -24.96 18.31 8.29
C SER A 14 -23.49 18.01 8.54
N ALA A 15 -22.77 18.90 9.21
CA ALA A 15 -21.39 18.64 9.59
C ALA A 15 -21.43 17.45 10.54
N LYS A 16 -21.24 16.23 10.01
CA LYS A 16 -20.91 15.09 10.87
C LYS A 16 -19.69 15.54 11.67
N GLU A 17 -19.79 15.52 12.99
CA GLU A 17 -18.61 15.75 13.83
C GLU A 17 -17.56 14.74 13.40
N LEU A 18 -16.40 15.24 12.98
CA LEU A 18 -15.30 14.37 12.58
C LEU A 18 -14.88 13.52 13.78
N PRO A 19 -14.57 12.22 13.58
CA PRO A 19 -14.17 11.33 14.67
C PRO A 19 -12.98 11.91 15.45
N VAL A 20 -12.98 11.76 16.77
CA VAL A 20 -11.88 12.18 17.63
C VAL A 20 -11.10 10.94 18.06
N TYR A 21 -9.77 11.04 18.04
CA TYR A 21 -8.86 9.93 18.35
C TYR A 21 -8.08 10.20 19.64
N PRO A 22 -8.73 10.15 20.83
CA PRO A 22 -8.09 10.52 22.09
C PRO A 22 -6.91 9.60 22.46
N ASN A 23 -6.85 8.39 21.91
CA ASN A 23 -5.79 7.42 22.17
C ASN A 23 -4.62 7.51 21.19
N LEU A 24 -4.73 8.31 20.12
CA LEU A 24 -3.66 8.49 19.14
C LEU A 24 -2.78 9.69 19.53
N THR A 25 -2.17 9.59 20.70
CA THR A 25 -1.23 10.58 21.24
C THR A 25 0.20 10.03 21.21
N ILE A 26 1.19 10.91 21.07
CA ILE A 26 2.62 10.53 21.03
C ILE A 26 3.02 9.65 22.22
N SER A 27 2.45 9.90 23.41
CA SER A 27 2.77 9.15 24.63
C SER A 27 2.47 7.66 24.55
N ASN A 28 1.62 7.24 23.61
CA ASN A 28 1.22 5.85 23.41
C ASN A 28 2.08 5.14 22.34
N PHE A 29 3.10 5.82 21.80
CA PHE A 29 3.99 5.33 20.75
C PHE A 29 5.47 5.49 21.14
N PRO A 30 6.37 4.64 20.62
CA PRO A 30 6.07 3.51 19.74
C PRO A 30 5.47 2.31 20.47
N LYS A 31 4.73 1.48 19.74
CA LYS A 31 4.14 0.24 20.23
C LYS A 31 5.06 -0.95 19.97
N SER A 32 5.10 -1.91 20.90
CA SER A 32 5.92 -3.13 20.80
C SER A 32 5.23 -4.29 20.09
N GLU A 33 3.93 -4.20 19.79
CA GLU A 33 3.20 -5.25 19.08
C GLU A 33 3.79 -5.51 17.69
N GLY A 34 3.70 -6.75 17.19
CA GLY A 34 4.26 -7.16 15.90
C GLY A 34 5.32 -8.25 16.07
N GLU A 35 5.87 -8.69 14.94
CA GLU A 35 6.86 -9.75 14.88
C GLU A 35 8.10 -9.28 14.11
N THR A 36 9.23 -9.90 14.39
CA THR A 36 10.47 -9.72 13.61
C THR A 36 11.07 -11.07 13.28
N ILE A 37 11.65 -11.19 12.09
CA ILE A 37 12.67 -12.20 11.82
C ILE A 37 14.06 -11.57 11.81
N THR A 38 15.09 -12.38 12.04
CA THR A 38 16.49 -11.97 11.87
C THR A 38 16.97 -12.44 10.51
N LEU A 39 17.40 -11.51 9.68
CA LEU A 39 17.99 -11.76 8.36
C LEU A 39 19.42 -12.28 8.54
N GLU A 40 20.00 -12.88 7.50
CA GLU A 40 21.34 -13.48 7.53
C GLU A 40 22.43 -12.48 7.93
N ASP A 41 22.26 -11.21 7.56
CA ASP A 41 23.17 -10.11 7.91
C ASP A 41 22.94 -9.50 9.31
N GLY A 42 22.04 -10.10 10.10
CA GLY A 42 21.74 -9.72 11.48
C GLY A 42 20.72 -8.58 11.62
N ARG A 43 20.21 -8.00 10.52
CA ARG A 43 19.13 -7.02 10.57
C ARG A 43 17.81 -7.69 10.98
N SER A 44 16.95 -6.95 11.65
CA SER A 44 15.55 -7.36 11.86
C SER A 44 14.67 -6.90 10.71
N LEU A 45 13.81 -7.78 10.21
CA LEU A 45 12.68 -7.46 9.33
C LEU A 45 11.39 -7.56 10.14
N GLY A 46 10.72 -6.43 10.33
CA GLY A 46 9.44 -6.29 11.02
C GLY A 46 8.25 -6.63 10.13
N PHE A 47 7.24 -7.25 10.73
CA PHE A 47 5.97 -7.53 10.06
C PHE A 47 4.83 -7.73 11.06
N LYS A 48 3.61 -7.87 10.53
CA LYS A 48 2.46 -8.39 11.28
C LYS A 48 1.71 -9.41 10.45
N GLU A 49 1.40 -10.55 11.05
CA GLU A 49 0.54 -11.58 10.46
C GLU A 49 -0.92 -11.29 10.81
N TYR A 50 -1.78 -11.38 9.80
CA TYR A 50 -3.22 -11.34 9.93
C TYR A 50 -3.82 -12.59 9.28
N ASN A 51 -4.76 -13.22 9.97
CA ASN A 51 -5.50 -14.37 9.45
C ASN A 51 -6.97 -13.97 9.32
N PHE A 52 -7.52 -14.07 8.12
CA PHE A 52 -8.92 -13.77 7.87
C PHE A 52 -9.51 -14.73 6.85
N ILE A 53 -10.83 -14.79 6.81
CA ILE A 53 -11.55 -15.58 5.82
C ILE A 53 -12.06 -14.64 4.74
N HIS A 54 -11.87 -15.03 3.48
CA HIS A 54 -12.39 -14.32 2.32
C HIS A 54 -13.43 -15.18 1.61
N MET A 55 -14.56 -14.59 1.24
CA MET A 55 -15.54 -15.23 0.37
C MET A 55 -15.36 -14.70 -1.04
N THR A 56 -15.00 -15.60 -1.95
CA THR A 56 -14.73 -15.29 -3.35
C THR A 56 -16.02 -15.05 -4.15
N GLN A 57 -15.95 -14.23 -5.21
CA GLN A 57 -17.07 -14.02 -6.13
C GLN A 57 -17.40 -15.23 -7.02
N HIS A 58 -16.45 -16.15 -7.18
CA HIS A 58 -16.57 -17.32 -8.06
C HIS A 58 -16.12 -18.59 -7.32
N PRO A 59 -16.74 -19.75 -7.59
CA PRO A 59 -16.39 -20.98 -6.89
C PRO A 59 -14.93 -21.36 -7.15
N ILE A 60 -14.25 -21.77 -6.10
CA ILE A 60 -12.88 -22.28 -6.10
C ILE A 60 -12.89 -23.63 -6.84
N THR A 61 -12.30 -23.67 -8.02
CA THR A 61 -12.38 -24.84 -8.93
C THR A 61 -11.35 -25.93 -8.65
N ASN A 62 -10.44 -25.73 -7.69
CA ASN A 62 -9.37 -26.66 -7.32
C ASN A 62 -9.60 -27.19 -5.90
N ASP A 63 -9.08 -28.40 -5.59
CA ASP A 63 -9.02 -29.01 -4.23
C ASP A 63 -8.20 -28.15 -3.24
N LEU A 64 -8.71 -26.97 -2.90
CA LEU A 64 -8.08 -26.00 -2.03
C LEU A 64 -8.89 -25.86 -0.74
N ASN A 65 -8.70 -26.83 0.15
CA ASN A 65 -8.68 -26.56 1.59
C ASN A 65 -7.39 -25.81 2.01
N LYS A 66 -6.78 -24.99 1.13
CA LYS A 66 -5.41 -24.48 1.32
C LYS A 66 -5.43 -22.99 1.62
N GLU A 67 -4.88 -22.67 2.77
CA GLU A 67 -4.44 -21.33 3.16
C GLU A 67 -3.69 -20.63 2.01
N HIS A 68 -4.09 -19.41 1.63
CA HIS A 68 -3.38 -18.58 0.67
C HIS A 68 -2.54 -17.54 1.42
N VAL A 69 -1.26 -17.46 1.06
CA VAL A 69 -0.34 -16.47 1.63
C VAL A 69 -0.28 -15.23 0.73
N ILE A 70 -0.50 -14.06 1.34
CA ILE A 70 -0.36 -12.76 0.69
C ILE A 70 0.67 -11.93 1.45
N LEU A 71 1.66 -11.40 0.75
CA LEU A 71 2.57 -10.39 1.27
C LEU A 71 2.04 -9.01 0.91
N LEU A 72 2.04 -8.05 1.84
CA LEU A 72 1.64 -6.67 1.63
C LEU A 72 2.81 -5.74 1.94
N ILE A 73 3.21 -4.95 0.94
CA ILE A 73 4.22 -3.89 1.07
C ILE A 73 3.51 -2.54 1.00
N PRO A 74 3.32 -1.86 2.15
CA PRO A 74 2.54 -0.63 2.20
C PRO A 74 3.38 0.60 1.80
N GLY A 75 2.70 1.74 1.59
CA GLY A 75 3.34 3.01 1.24
C GLY A 75 3.89 3.78 2.45
N LEU A 76 4.35 5.02 2.26
CA LEU A 76 4.66 5.93 3.38
C LEU A 76 3.39 6.66 3.83
N PRO A 77 3.22 6.98 5.13
CA PRO A 77 4.06 6.61 6.27
C PRO A 77 3.59 5.29 6.93
N CYS A 78 3.10 4.34 6.13
CA CYS A 78 2.43 3.14 6.62
C CYS A 78 3.42 2.14 7.23
N THR A 79 3.00 1.48 8.31
CA THR A 79 3.77 0.44 9.02
C THR A 79 3.02 -0.89 8.93
N ARG A 80 3.37 -1.88 9.76
CA ARG A 80 2.64 -3.15 9.89
C ARG A 80 1.17 -3.01 10.27
N TYR A 81 0.72 -1.82 10.67
CA TYR A 81 -0.69 -1.55 10.97
C TYR A 81 -1.54 -1.32 9.72
N PHE A 82 -0.94 -1.13 8.55
CA PHE A 82 -1.65 -0.92 7.30
C PHE A 82 -2.38 -2.18 6.85
N CYS A 83 -3.66 -2.29 7.19
CA CYS A 83 -4.52 -3.40 6.86
C CYS A 83 -5.93 -2.90 6.54
N HIS A 84 -6.64 -3.61 5.67
CA HIS A 84 -8.02 -3.28 5.36
C HIS A 84 -8.91 -3.51 6.60
N PRO A 85 -9.86 -2.62 6.96
CA PRO A 85 -10.70 -2.81 8.15
C PRO A 85 -11.45 -4.15 8.21
N GLN A 86 -11.80 -4.74 7.07
CA GLN A 86 -12.43 -6.07 7.02
C GLN A 86 -11.51 -7.21 7.51
N VAL A 87 -10.19 -7.02 7.46
CA VAL A 87 -9.22 -8.00 8.02
C VAL A 87 -9.29 -8.02 9.54
N LEU A 88 -9.77 -6.93 10.17
CA LEU A 88 -9.90 -6.80 11.62
C LEU A 88 -11.30 -7.17 12.13
N SER A 89 -12.32 -7.24 11.26
CA SER A 89 -13.67 -7.60 11.66
C SER A 89 -13.81 -9.11 11.89
N SER A 90 -14.58 -9.49 12.91
CA SER A 90 -14.93 -10.90 13.11
C SER A 90 -15.95 -11.36 12.07
N LEU A 91 -15.81 -12.63 11.67
CA LEU A 91 -16.68 -13.37 10.74
C LEU A 91 -18.19 -13.21 10.97
N GLU A 92 -18.62 -12.94 12.20
CA GLU A 92 -20.04 -12.80 12.56
C GLU A 92 -20.73 -11.61 11.87
N GLN A 93 -19.98 -10.60 11.40
CA GLN A 93 -20.56 -9.47 10.67
C GLN A 93 -20.84 -9.78 9.19
N ASP A 94 -20.02 -10.63 8.55
CA ASP A 94 -20.14 -10.96 7.12
C ASP A 94 -21.08 -12.15 6.85
N GLN A 95 -21.31 -13.03 7.83
CA GLN A 95 -22.26 -14.15 7.72
C GLN A 95 -23.73 -13.71 7.57
N LYS A 96 -24.09 -12.50 8.02
CA LYS A 96 -25.47 -11.98 7.97
C LYS A 96 -26.05 -11.84 6.55
N ASN A 97 -25.22 -11.91 5.51
CA ASN A 97 -25.69 -11.77 4.14
C ASN A 97 -26.12 -13.10 3.47
N PHE A 98 -25.92 -14.27 4.10
CA PHE A 98 -26.08 -15.55 3.38
C PHE A 98 -26.77 -16.68 4.16
N ASP A 99 -27.82 -16.37 4.93
CA ASP A 99 -28.68 -17.34 5.64
C ASP A 99 -29.38 -18.39 4.74
N ASN A 100 -29.18 -18.37 3.41
CA ASN A 100 -29.90 -19.20 2.44
C ASN A 100 -29.04 -20.20 1.63
N MET A 101 -27.73 -20.33 1.88
CA MET A 101 -26.88 -21.32 1.18
C MET A 101 -26.62 -22.56 2.04
N SER A 102 -26.62 -23.76 1.42
CA SER A 102 -26.23 -24.99 2.11
C SER A 102 -24.74 -24.95 2.46
N THR A 103 -24.38 -25.51 3.62
CA THR A 103 -23.01 -25.53 4.17
C THR A 103 -21.98 -26.10 3.20
N GLU A 104 -22.40 -27.07 2.36
CA GLU A 104 -21.56 -27.73 1.36
C GLU A 104 -21.28 -26.83 0.14
N SER A 105 -22.20 -25.94 -0.22
CA SER A 105 -21.99 -24.95 -1.29
C SER A 105 -21.23 -23.71 -0.84
N LEU A 106 -21.22 -23.39 0.47
CA LEU A 106 -20.46 -22.27 1.02
C LEU A 106 -18.96 -22.56 1.04
N ASN A 107 -18.57 -23.81 1.32
CA ASN A 107 -17.16 -24.21 1.38
C ASN A 107 -16.42 -24.03 0.05
N SER A 108 -17.11 -24.08 -1.10
CA SER A 108 -16.48 -23.86 -2.40
C SER A 108 -16.22 -22.39 -2.72
N TYR A 109 -16.59 -21.44 -1.85
CA TYR A 109 -16.31 -20.01 -2.04
C TYR A 109 -15.42 -19.42 -0.95
N ILE A 110 -15.15 -20.16 0.12
CA ILE A 110 -14.45 -19.69 1.31
C ILE A 110 -12.96 -20.02 1.23
N LEU A 111 -12.11 -19.00 1.46
CA LEU A 111 -10.66 -19.14 1.55
C LEU A 111 -10.14 -18.63 2.90
N GLN A 112 -9.16 -19.33 3.44
CA GLN A 112 -8.35 -18.81 4.54
C GLN A 112 -7.17 -18.04 3.94
N ILE A 113 -7.03 -16.77 4.33
CA ILE A 113 -5.95 -15.89 3.89
C ILE A 113 -5.02 -15.63 5.07
N LYS A 114 -3.74 -15.86 4.85
CA LYS A 114 -2.65 -15.42 5.73
C LYS A 114 -1.95 -14.22 5.09
N LEU A 115 -2.18 -13.05 5.66
CA LEU A 115 -1.66 -11.77 5.19
C LEU A 115 -0.47 -11.35 6.05
N TYR A 116 0.69 -11.17 5.44
CA TYR A 116 1.87 -10.61 6.06
C TYR A 116 2.07 -9.17 5.62
N VAL A 117 1.87 -8.22 6.53
CA VAL A 117 2.19 -6.80 6.27
C VAL A 117 3.64 -6.57 6.62
N LEU A 118 4.50 -6.40 5.61
CA LEU A 118 5.94 -6.28 5.77
C LEU A 118 6.35 -4.82 5.95
N GLU A 119 7.27 -4.56 6.88
CA GLU A 119 7.84 -3.23 7.09
C GLU A 119 9.16 -3.09 6.33
N ARG A 120 9.22 -2.12 5.42
CA ARG A 120 10.42 -1.82 4.61
C ARG A 120 11.62 -1.44 5.50
N PRO A 121 12.87 -1.52 5.00
CA PRO A 121 14.07 -1.32 5.83
C PRO A 121 14.05 0.04 6.54
N GLY A 122 14.06 0.02 7.87
CA GLY A 122 14.01 1.22 8.72
C GLY A 122 12.61 1.74 9.06
N ILE A 123 11.53 1.04 8.70
CA ILE A 123 10.16 1.36 9.12
C ILE A 123 9.74 0.41 10.26
N GLY A 124 9.08 0.96 11.28
CA GLY A 124 8.49 0.18 12.38
C GLY A 124 9.54 -0.64 13.14
N LEU A 125 9.42 -1.96 13.13
CA LEU A 125 10.34 -2.89 13.77
C LEU A 125 11.54 -3.26 12.89
N SER A 126 11.53 -2.90 11.60
CA SER A 126 12.65 -3.18 10.69
C SER A 126 13.87 -2.32 10.98
N THR A 127 15.04 -2.94 10.95
CA THR A 127 16.33 -2.26 11.10
C THR A 127 16.58 -1.35 9.89
N PHE A 128 17.07 -0.13 10.12
CA PHE A 128 17.43 0.80 9.04
C PHE A 128 18.59 0.25 8.22
N ALA A 129 18.45 0.28 6.89
CA ALA A 129 19.51 -0.09 5.96
C ALA A 129 19.36 0.69 4.65
N LYS A 130 20.50 1.01 4.02
CA LYS A 130 20.52 1.64 2.70
C LYS A 130 20.35 0.60 1.58
N ARG A 131 19.17 -0.01 1.51
CA ARG A 131 18.78 -1.00 0.50
C ARG A 131 18.10 -0.31 -0.68
N SER A 132 18.47 -0.64 -1.91
CA SER A 132 17.66 -0.30 -3.09
C SER A 132 16.32 -1.05 -3.08
N PHE A 133 15.42 -0.71 -4.01
CA PHE A 133 14.19 -1.47 -4.19
C PHE A 133 14.47 -2.94 -4.51
N LEU A 134 15.49 -3.21 -5.33
CA LEU A 134 15.91 -4.56 -5.70
C LEU A 134 16.55 -5.32 -4.55
N ASP A 135 17.38 -4.65 -3.75
CA ASP A 135 17.99 -5.25 -2.57
C ASP A 135 16.94 -5.76 -1.58
N PHE A 136 15.85 -5.02 -1.37
CA PHE A 136 14.75 -5.46 -0.49
C PHE A 136 14.08 -6.75 -0.94
N SER A 137 14.14 -7.13 -2.22
CA SER A 137 13.60 -8.41 -2.68
C SER A 137 14.32 -9.61 -2.05
N GLN A 138 15.61 -9.46 -1.68
CA GLN A 138 16.34 -10.50 -0.95
C GLN A 138 15.84 -10.62 0.50
N ASP A 139 15.49 -9.51 1.15
CA ASP A 139 14.88 -9.54 2.49
C ASP A 139 13.55 -10.32 2.48
N ILE A 140 12.79 -10.21 1.37
CA ILE A 140 11.53 -10.95 1.17
C ILE A 140 11.79 -12.43 0.89
N GLU A 141 12.82 -12.77 0.11
CA GLU A 141 13.21 -14.17 -0.13
C GLU A 141 13.58 -14.88 1.17
N GLU A 142 14.47 -14.27 1.98
CA GLU A 142 14.82 -14.79 3.31
C GLU A 142 13.61 -14.91 4.24
N PHE A 143 12.68 -13.94 4.18
CA PHE A 143 11.43 -14.01 4.93
C PHE A 143 10.58 -15.22 4.54
N CYS A 144 10.40 -15.45 3.24
CA CYS A 144 9.66 -16.59 2.73
C CYS A 144 10.32 -17.91 3.09
N GLU A 145 11.65 -18.02 3.02
CA GLU A 145 12.39 -19.21 3.43
C GLU A 145 12.16 -19.53 4.91
N GLN A 146 12.32 -18.54 5.80
CA GLN A 146 12.15 -18.73 7.24
C GLN A 146 10.69 -19.05 7.62
N LYS A 147 9.71 -18.46 6.93
CA LYS A 147 8.28 -18.76 7.10
C LYS A 147 7.82 -20.01 6.33
N LYS A 148 8.71 -20.68 5.59
CA LYS A 148 8.43 -21.87 4.77
C LYS A 148 7.33 -21.63 3.73
N ILE A 149 7.33 -20.45 3.12
CA ILE A 149 6.41 -20.04 2.06
C ILE A 149 7.03 -20.46 0.72
N GLU A 150 6.43 -21.47 0.07
CA GLU A 150 6.91 -21.94 -1.24
C GLU A 150 6.47 -21.03 -2.39
N ASN A 151 5.27 -20.46 -2.29
CA ASN A 151 4.71 -19.52 -3.25
C ASN A 151 3.64 -18.67 -2.57
N CYS A 152 3.53 -17.42 -3.02
CA CYS A 152 2.56 -16.47 -2.50
C CYS A 152 2.16 -15.43 -3.56
N SER A 153 1.21 -14.61 -3.15
CA SER A 153 0.72 -13.44 -3.87
C SER A 153 1.23 -12.16 -3.18
N LEU A 154 1.36 -11.08 -3.93
CA LEU A 154 1.93 -9.81 -3.46
C LEU A 154 0.94 -8.67 -3.70
N ILE A 155 0.78 -7.81 -2.70
CA ILE A 155 0.15 -6.49 -2.83
C ILE A 155 1.21 -5.43 -2.55
N ALA A 156 1.32 -4.44 -3.44
CA ALA A 156 2.19 -3.30 -3.27
C ALA A 156 1.41 -2.01 -3.46
N TYR A 157 1.38 -1.19 -2.42
CA TYR A 157 0.56 0.04 -2.39
C TYR A 157 1.43 1.29 -2.37
N SER A 158 1.13 2.26 -3.24
CA SER A 158 1.74 3.60 -3.20
C SER A 158 3.28 3.56 -3.26
N ALA A 159 3.97 4.12 -2.27
CA ALA A 159 5.44 4.05 -2.16
C ALA A 159 6.00 2.63 -1.98
N GLY A 160 5.17 1.66 -1.59
CA GLY A 160 5.52 0.23 -1.60
C GLY A 160 5.58 -0.35 -3.01
N GLY A 161 5.02 0.35 -4.00
CA GLY A 161 4.98 -0.04 -5.40
C GLY A 161 6.32 -0.42 -6.03
N PRO A 162 7.38 0.42 -5.99
CA PRO A 162 8.69 0.07 -6.53
C PRO A 162 9.31 -1.14 -5.85
N TYR A 163 9.13 -1.28 -4.54
CA TYR A 163 9.57 -2.46 -3.80
C TYR A 163 8.83 -3.72 -4.29
N GLY A 164 7.52 -3.62 -4.49
CA GLY A 164 6.73 -4.72 -5.04
C GLY A 164 7.08 -5.07 -6.49
N LEU A 165 7.31 -4.08 -7.34
CA LEU A 165 7.77 -4.27 -8.71
C LEU A 165 9.15 -4.92 -8.76
N ALA A 166 10.07 -4.51 -7.88
CA ALA A 166 11.38 -5.13 -7.77
C ALA A 166 11.29 -6.58 -7.26
N THR A 167 10.37 -6.85 -6.34
CA THR A 167 10.08 -8.19 -5.84
C THR A 167 9.50 -9.08 -6.94
N ALA A 168 8.55 -8.57 -7.73
CA ALA A 168 8.00 -9.29 -8.88
C ALA A 168 9.07 -9.55 -9.96
N TYR A 169 9.96 -8.59 -10.21
CA TYR A 169 11.09 -8.76 -11.13
C TYR A 169 12.07 -9.85 -10.67
N SER A 170 12.42 -9.86 -9.39
CA SER A 170 13.45 -10.75 -8.82
C SER A 170 12.89 -12.16 -8.56
N LEU A 171 11.77 -12.24 -7.85
CA LEU A 171 11.20 -13.47 -7.30
C LEU A 171 10.02 -14.04 -8.13
N GLY A 172 9.65 -13.35 -9.22
CA GLY A 172 8.61 -13.76 -10.16
C GLY A 172 9.11 -14.64 -11.31
N LYS A 173 10.42 -14.90 -11.37
CA LYS A 173 11.06 -15.74 -12.38
C LYS A 173 10.96 -17.22 -11.97
N SER A 174 10.40 -18.06 -12.84
CA SER A 174 10.43 -19.51 -12.66
C SER A 174 11.88 -19.98 -12.73
N THR A 175 12.34 -20.67 -11.70
CA THR A 175 13.64 -21.35 -11.78
C THR A 175 13.45 -22.67 -12.53
N ASN A 176 14.48 -23.12 -13.25
CA ASN A 176 14.41 -24.37 -14.03
C ASN A 176 14.21 -25.64 -13.17
N ASN A 177 14.19 -25.52 -11.83
CA ASN A 177 14.12 -26.64 -10.89
C ASN A 177 12.83 -26.64 -10.02
N SER A 178 12.07 -25.54 -9.95
CA SER A 178 10.75 -25.48 -9.33
C SER A 178 9.73 -24.95 -10.34
N ASN A 179 8.68 -25.71 -10.63
CA ASN A 179 7.69 -25.36 -11.65
C ASN A 179 6.86 -24.09 -11.36
N LYS A 180 7.12 -23.36 -10.26
CA LYS A 180 6.43 -22.11 -9.91
C LYS A 180 7.40 -21.09 -9.29
N PRO A 181 7.29 -19.80 -9.66
CA PRO A 181 8.00 -18.73 -8.97
C PRO A 181 7.48 -18.53 -7.53
N LEU A 182 8.29 -17.93 -6.68
CA LEU A 182 7.91 -17.58 -5.30
C LEU A 182 6.78 -16.55 -5.30
N ILE A 183 6.87 -15.51 -6.14
CA ILE A 183 5.77 -14.57 -6.38
C ILE A 183 5.01 -14.98 -7.64
N THR A 184 3.77 -15.41 -7.46
CA THR A 184 2.92 -15.88 -8.57
C THR A 184 2.04 -14.77 -9.13
N LYS A 185 1.59 -13.85 -8.28
CA LYS A 185 0.78 -12.68 -8.65
C LYS A 185 1.24 -11.44 -7.89
N ALA A 186 1.21 -10.29 -8.55
CA ALA A 186 1.51 -8.99 -7.96
C ALA A 186 0.42 -7.96 -8.31
N ALA A 187 -0.30 -7.52 -7.27
CA ALA A 187 -1.24 -6.42 -7.34
C ALA A 187 -0.51 -5.10 -7.02
N ILE A 188 -0.43 -4.22 -8.01
CA ILE A 188 0.26 -2.93 -7.94
C ILE A 188 -0.82 -1.84 -7.86
N ILE A 189 -0.94 -1.19 -6.71
CA ILE A 189 -2.10 -0.32 -6.40
C ILE A 189 -1.62 1.10 -6.09
N SER A 190 -2.14 2.09 -6.82
CA SER A 190 -1.77 3.51 -6.66
C SER A 190 -0.25 3.76 -6.67
N SER A 191 0.52 2.93 -7.38
CA SER A 191 1.98 2.90 -7.29
C SER A 191 2.65 4.15 -7.86
N ILE A 192 3.78 4.54 -7.28
CA ILE A 192 4.72 5.43 -7.96
C ILE A 192 5.38 4.71 -9.15
N ALA A 193 5.65 5.45 -10.23
CA ALA A 193 6.35 4.94 -11.41
C ALA A 193 7.82 5.39 -11.43
N PRO A 194 8.66 4.79 -12.29
CA PRO A 194 10.02 5.26 -12.53
C PRO A 194 10.08 6.75 -12.81
N TYR A 195 11.11 7.44 -12.31
CA TYR A 195 11.21 8.89 -12.37
C TYR A 195 11.21 9.49 -13.79
N ASN A 196 11.52 8.67 -14.79
CA ASN A 196 11.55 9.02 -16.20
C ASN A 196 10.22 8.74 -16.92
N ALA A 197 9.20 8.26 -16.21
CA ALA A 197 7.87 8.05 -16.79
C ALA A 197 7.31 9.37 -17.37
N PRO A 198 6.75 9.34 -18.58
CA PRO A 198 6.18 10.53 -19.20
C PRO A 198 4.99 11.03 -18.38
N ASN A 199 4.81 12.35 -18.32
CA ASN A 199 3.69 13.00 -17.63
C ASN A 199 3.55 12.64 -16.14
N LEU A 200 4.63 12.19 -15.48
CA LEU A 200 4.64 11.71 -14.10
C LEU A 200 3.92 12.67 -13.12
N THR A 201 4.07 13.98 -13.31
CA THR A 201 3.49 15.02 -12.44
C THR A 201 2.27 15.74 -13.03
N SER A 202 1.67 15.22 -14.10
CA SER A 202 0.48 15.81 -14.72
C SER A 202 -0.68 15.86 -13.73
N ASN A 203 -1.38 16.99 -13.62
CA ASN A 203 -2.52 17.18 -12.71
C ASN A 203 -2.19 17.10 -11.20
N MET A 204 -0.92 17.00 -10.82
CA MET A 204 -0.52 17.16 -9.41
C MET A 204 -0.59 18.63 -8.97
N PRO A 205 -0.96 18.89 -7.69
CA PRO A 205 -0.75 20.18 -7.05
C PRO A 205 0.72 20.65 -7.14
N LEU A 206 0.94 21.97 -7.24
CA LEU A 206 2.29 22.56 -7.39
C LEU A 206 3.28 22.09 -6.31
N LYS A 207 2.80 21.93 -5.06
CA LYS A 207 3.62 21.41 -3.96
C LYS A 207 4.21 20.02 -4.26
N PHE A 208 3.42 19.12 -4.82
CA PHE A 208 3.86 17.76 -5.17
C PHE A 208 4.72 17.75 -6.43
N ARG A 209 4.43 18.61 -7.40
CA ARG A 209 5.32 18.81 -8.57
C ARG A 209 6.71 19.26 -8.14
N PHE A 210 6.78 20.19 -7.17
CA PHE A 210 8.03 20.65 -6.61
C PHE A 210 8.75 19.56 -5.82
N ALA A 211 8.04 18.80 -4.97
CA ALA A 211 8.61 17.65 -4.27
C ALA A 211 9.23 16.62 -5.25
N TRP A 212 8.53 16.28 -6.33
CA TRP A 212 9.05 15.41 -7.39
C TRP A 212 10.25 15.98 -8.14
N TRP A 213 10.33 17.30 -8.29
CA TRP A 213 11.54 17.92 -8.83
C TRP A 213 12.72 17.77 -7.85
N LEU A 214 12.48 17.89 -6.54
CA LEU A 214 13.52 17.74 -5.52
C LEU A 214 14.07 16.31 -5.40
N THR A 215 13.28 15.26 -5.66
CA THR A 215 13.77 13.87 -5.61
C THR A 215 14.96 13.64 -6.56
N LYS A 216 15.04 14.40 -7.66
CA LYS A 216 16.14 14.36 -8.63
C LYS A 216 17.22 15.40 -8.38
N ASN A 217 16.82 16.62 -8.02
CA ASN A 217 17.69 17.79 -8.10
C ASN A 217 18.28 18.19 -6.74
N TRP A 218 17.56 17.98 -5.63
CA TRP A 218 18.01 18.41 -4.31
C TRP A 218 17.32 17.62 -3.18
N THR A 219 17.71 16.35 -3.05
CA THR A 219 17.16 15.45 -2.02
C THR A 219 17.35 15.99 -0.60
N GLY A 220 18.45 16.70 -0.32
CA GLY A 220 18.69 17.33 0.99
C GLY A 220 17.62 18.36 1.39
N LEU A 221 17.09 19.16 0.45
CA LEU A 221 15.99 20.08 0.74
C LEU A 221 14.68 19.32 0.95
N LEU A 222 14.42 18.28 0.15
CA LEU A 222 13.26 17.41 0.37
C LEU A 222 13.31 16.73 1.75
N SER A 223 14.48 16.27 2.18
CA SER A 223 14.68 15.72 3.52
C SER A 223 14.44 16.75 4.63
N LEU A 224 14.78 18.02 4.40
CA LEU A 224 14.46 19.09 5.35
C LEU A 224 12.93 19.29 5.46
N ILE A 225 12.22 19.28 4.32
CA ILE A 225 10.76 19.37 4.28
C ILE A 225 10.13 18.17 5.02
N ALA A 226 10.59 16.95 4.73
CA ALA A 226 10.10 15.73 5.39
C ALA A 226 10.25 15.80 6.92
N ARG A 227 11.39 16.29 7.43
CA ARG A 227 11.59 16.51 8.87
C ARG A 227 10.65 17.56 9.47
N MET A 228 10.33 18.61 8.71
CA MET A 228 9.36 19.62 9.15
C MET A 228 7.94 19.04 9.21
N GLU A 229 7.56 18.25 8.21
CA GLU A 229 6.26 17.56 8.16
C GLU A 229 6.15 16.51 9.26
N SER A 230 7.19 15.69 9.51
CA SER A 230 7.21 14.73 10.61
C SER A 230 7.05 15.43 11.97
N ASN A 231 7.69 16.59 12.17
CA ASN A 231 7.52 17.38 13.39
C ASN A 231 6.09 17.93 13.54
N ALA A 232 5.43 18.29 12.44
CA ALA A 232 4.04 18.71 12.47
C ALA A 232 3.08 17.56 12.84
N VAL A 233 3.32 16.36 12.28
CA VAL A 233 2.60 15.13 12.65
C VAL A 233 2.79 14.82 14.11
N MET A 234 4.03 14.89 14.62
CA MET A 234 4.31 14.64 16.03
C MET A 234 3.60 15.67 16.93
N ARG A 235 3.46 16.94 16.52
CA ARG A 235 2.77 17.94 17.35
C ARG A 235 1.26 17.72 17.42
N ASP A 236 0.62 17.42 16.29
CA ASP A 236 -0.83 17.24 16.19
C ASP A 236 -1.16 16.30 15.01
N PRO A 237 -1.18 14.98 15.25
CA PRO A 237 -1.27 13.98 14.18
C PRO A 237 -2.63 13.98 13.49
N VAL A 238 -3.70 14.25 14.24
CA VAL A 238 -5.07 14.33 13.70
C VAL A 238 -5.20 15.54 12.79
N LYS A 239 -4.69 16.70 13.22
CA LYS A 239 -4.66 17.88 12.35
C LYS A 239 -3.80 17.65 11.11
N ALA A 240 -2.62 17.06 11.26
CA ALA A 240 -1.72 16.79 10.12
C ALA A 240 -2.39 15.87 9.08
N SER A 241 -3.09 14.81 9.53
CA SER A 241 -3.91 13.94 8.67
C SER A 241 -4.94 14.76 7.88
N ARG A 242 -5.76 15.56 8.56
CA ARG A 242 -6.83 16.36 7.95
C ARG A 242 -6.33 17.45 7.02
N ASP A 243 -5.25 18.14 7.38
CA ASP A 243 -4.61 19.14 6.53
C ASP A 243 -4.05 18.47 5.25
N GLY A 244 -3.54 17.24 5.35
CA GLY A 244 -3.10 16.41 4.23
C GLY A 244 -4.22 16.10 3.23
N LEU A 245 -5.44 15.86 3.72
CA LEU A 245 -6.63 15.53 2.93
C LEU A 245 -7.32 16.75 2.29
N SER A 246 -6.93 17.97 2.65
CA SER A 246 -7.59 19.21 2.20
C SER A 246 -7.70 19.37 0.67
N ASN A 247 -6.82 18.72 -0.09
CA ASN A 247 -6.82 18.74 -1.56
C ASN A 247 -6.96 17.32 -2.15
N ALA A 248 -7.40 16.35 -1.34
CA ALA A 248 -7.60 14.99 -1.79
C ALA A 248 -8.82 14.90 -2.73
N PRO A 249 -8.83 13.94 -3.67
CA PRO A 249 -10.00 13.59 -4.45
C PRO A 249 -11.22 13.33 -3.56
N LYS A 250 -12.42 13.57 -4.10
CA LYS A 250 -13.67 13.43 -3.35
C LYS A 250 -13.84 12.01 -2.81
N SER A 251 -13.49 10.99 -3.59
CA SER A 251 -13.55 9.59 -3.16
C SER A 251 -12.68 9.28 -1.95
N ASP A 252 -11.50 9.91 -1.83
CA ASP A 252 -10.56 9.65 -0.74
C ASP A 252 -11.10 10.24 0.57
N ILE A 253 -11.72 11.43 0.49
CA ILE A 253 -12.44 12.03 1.62
C ILE A 253 -13.61 11.13 2.03
N GLU A 254 -14.41 10.68 1.08
CA GLU A 254 -15.57 9.81 1.34
C GLU A 254 -15.14 8.43 1.88
N CYS A 255 -14.00 7.88 1.44
CA CYS A 255 -13.42 6.66 1.98
C CYS A 255 -13.14 6.80 3.49
N ILE A 256 -12.47 7.89 3.88
CA ILE A 256 -12.16 8.18 5.28
C ILE A 256 -13.42 8.44 6.12
N GLU A 257 -14.38 9.20 5.58
CA GLU A 257 -15.60 9.54 6.30
C GLU A 257 -16.53 8.33 6.51
N ASN A 258 -16.53 7.38 5.56
CA ASN A 258 -17.49 6.27 5.55
C ASN A 258 -16.91 4.94 6.04
N MET A 259 -15.59 4.72 5.90
CA MET A 259 -14.94 3.48 6.33
C MET A 259 -14.21 3.67 7.66
N LYS A 260 -14.85 3.20 8.74
CA LYS A 260 -14.28 3.26 10.09
C LYS A 260 -12.91 2.54 10.13
N GLY A 261 -11.92 3.21 10.72
CA GLY A 261 -10.58 2.68 10.93
C GLY A 261 -9.54 3.14 9.90
N VAL A 262 -9.94 3.64 8.72
CA VAL A 262 -8.98 4.06 7.67
C VAL A 262 -8.11 5.23 8.13
N GLU A 263 -8.70 6.33 8.59
CA GLU A 263 -7.93 7.49 9.10
C GLU A 263 -7.10 7.13 10.33
N GLU A 264 -7.67 6.35 11.26
CA GLU A 264 -7.00 5.88 12.48
C GLU A 264 -5.73 5.10 12.15
N MET A 265 -5.81 4.17 11.18
CA MET A 265 -4.69 3.35 10.73
C MET A 265 -3.55 4.19 10.13
N PHE A 266 -3.87 5.24 9.33
CA PHE A 266 -2.84 6.15 8.80
C PHE A 266 -2.17 6.96 9.91
N ILE A 267 -2.96 7.50 10.84
CA ILE A 267 -2.45 8.25 11.99
C ILE A 267 -1.58 7.37 12.88
N GLU A 268 -2.05 6.16 13.19
CA GLU A 268 -1.34 5.17 14.00
C GLU A 268 0.00 4.78 13.35
N SER A 269 0.01 4.55 12.03
CA SER A 269 1.24 4.24 11.31
C SER A 269 2.25 5.41 11.34
N ALA A 270 1.77 6.64 11.12
CA ALA A 270 2.63 7.82 11.16
C ALA A 270 3.23 8.05 12.56
N LEU A 271 2.41 7.91 13.62
CA LEU A 271 2.87 8.00 15.00
C LEU A 271 3.89 6.90 15.34
N GLU A 272 3.65 5.67 14.91
CA GLU A 272 4.58 4.56 15.11
C GLU A 272 5.93 4.83 14.46
N MET A 273 5.94 5.24 13.20
CA MET A 273 7.15 5.52 12.44
C MET A 273 7.93 6.71 13.04
N TYR A 274 7.26 7.84 13.26
CA TYR A 274 7.95 9.07 13.68
C TYR A 274 8.34 9.06 15.17
N SER A 275 7.61 8.37 16.04
CA SER A 275 8.02 8.21 17.45
C SER A 275 9.29 7.36 17.60
N ARG A 276 9.63 6.55 16.59
CA ARG A 276 10.90 5.81 16.51
C ARG A 276 12.04 6.62 15.90
N GLY A 277 11.80 7.87 15.48
CA GLY A 277 12.80 8.71 14.81
C GLY A 277 13.12 8.26 13.38
N GLN A 278 12.21 7.53 12.71
CA GLN A 278 12.46 6.89 11.41
C GLN A 278 12.24 7.81 10.19
N VAL A 279 12.24 9.13 10.37
CA VAL A 279 12.14 10.10 9.26
C VAL A 279 13.31 9.97 8.28
N GLU A 280 14.47 9.48 8.73
CA GLU A 280 15.61 9.20 7.85
C GLU A 280 15.31 8.12 6.81
N THR A 281 14.43 7.17 7.14
CA THR A 281 13.97 6.13 6.21
C THR A 281 13.18 6.75 5.07
N GLU A 282 12.20 7.60 5.39
CA GLU A 282 11.46 8.39 4.39
C GLU A 282 12.39 9.25 3.53
N CYS A 283 13.35 9.94 4.16
CA CYS A 283 14.35 10.74 3.44
C CYS A 283 15.19 9.90 2.46
N TYR A 284 15.58 8.69 2.88
CA TYR A 284 16.33 7.77 2.05
C TYR A 284 15.47 7.24 0.89
N GLU A 285 14.21 6.87 1.12
CA GLU A 285 13.27 6.44 0.08
C GLU A 285 13.06 7.53 -0.97
N TYR A 286 12.84 8.79 -0.57
CA TYR A 286 12.75 9.92 -1.51
C TYR A 286 13.99 10.06 -2.41
N SER A 287 15.17 9.71 -1.89
CA SER A 287 16.40 9.70 -2.68
C SER A 287 16.45 8.57 -3.71
N LEU A 288 15.74 7.46 -3.48
CA LEU A 288 15.61 6.35 -4.43
C LEU A 288 14.62 6.66 -5.54
N TRP A 289 13.57 7.44 -5.24
CA TRP A 289 12.50 7.75 -6.20
C TRP A 289 13.03 8.45 -7.44
N GLY A 290 14.06 9.30 -7.29
CA GLY A 290 14.69 10.04 -8.39
C GLY A 290 15.87 9.34 -9.08
N LYS A 291 16.17 8.08 -8.74
CA LYS A 291 17.30 7.30 -9.27
C LYS A 291 16.83 6.16 -10.15
N ASP A 292 17.77 5.57 -10.91
CA ASP A 292 17.52 4.30 -11.59
C ASP A 292 17.27 3.20 -10.56
N TRP A 293 16.23 2.41 -10.78
CA TRP A 293 15.78 1.40 -9.82
C TRP A 293 16.57 0.09 -9.88
N GLY A 294 17.49 -0.05 -10.85
CA GLY A 294 18.33 -1.23 -11.01
C GLY A 294 17.67 -2.39 -11.75
N PHE A 295 16.45 -2.22 -12.28
CA PHE A 295 15.74 -3.18 -13.12
C PHE A 295 14.80 -2.44 -14.07
N GLN A 296 14.40 -3.10 -15.17
CA GLN A 296 13.41 -2.56 -16.09
C GLN A 296 12.05 -3.23 -15.90
N LEU A 297 10.97 -2.45 -16.00
CA LEU A 297 9.61 -2.97 -15.86
C LEU A 297 9.27 -3.99 -16.96
N ASN A 298 9.86 -3.85 -18.15
CA ASN A 298 9.65 -4.79 -19.25
C ASN A 298 10.36 -6.14 -19.08
N GLU A 299 11.21 -6.26 -18.06
CA GLU A 299 11.85 -7.51 -17.67
C GLU A 299 11.10 -8.22 -16.52
N ILE A 300 10.02 -7.61 -16.01
CA ILE A 300 9.09 -8.30 -15.11
C ILE A 300 8.34 -9.34 -15.94
N GLY A 301 8.70 -10.61 -15.76
CA GLY A 301 8.13 -11.74 -16.49
C GLY A 301 8.72 -13.06 -16.01
N GLY A 302 8.35 -14.15 -16.67
CA GLY A 302 8.91 -15.47 -16.36
C GLY A 302 8.12 -16.29 -15.32
N GLY A 303 6.87 -15.93 -15.03
CA GLY A 303 5.97 -16.75 -14.21
C GLY A 303 5.00 -15.95 -13.36
N VAL A 304 5.35 -14.71 -13.00
CA VAL A 304 4.47 -13.79 -12.27
C VAL A 304 3.44 -13.13 -13.19
N LYS A 305 2.19 -13.06 -12.73
CA LYS A 305 1.16 -12.20 -13.32
C LYS A 305 1.09 -10.87 -12.57
N CYS A 306 1.04 -9.76 -13.28
CA CYS A 306 0.89 -8.43 -12.68
C CYS A 306 -0.46 -7.83 -13.04
N LYS A 307 -1.04 -7.08 -12.10
CA LYS A 307 -2.20 -6.24 -12.38
C LYS A 307 -2.07 -4.90 -11.68
N VAL A 308 -2.32 -3.84 -12.43
CA VAL A 308 -2.33 -2.47 -11.92
C VAL A 308 -3.75 -2.05 -11.61
N TRP A 309 -3.99 -1.54 -10.39
CA TRP A 309 -5.22 -0.80 -10.07
C TRP A 309 -4.87 0.63 -9.73
N HIS A 310 -5.54 1.58 -10.39
CA HIS A 310 -5.25 2.99 -10.21
C HIS A 310 -6.50 3.84 -10.33
N GLY A 311 -6.67 4.80 -9.41
CA GLY A 311 -7.76 5.77 -9.48
C GLY A 311 -7.46 6.88 -10.50
N GLU A 312 -8.40 7.20 -11.39
CA GLU A 312 -8.17 8.22 -12.42
C GLU A 312 -8.02 9.65 -11.86
N GLU A 313 -8.56 9.90 -10.66
CA GLU A 313 -8.48 11.20 -9.97
C GLU A 313 -7.30 11.30 -9.00
N ASP A 314 -6.45 10.28 -8.89
CA ASP A 314 -5.30 10.30 -7.98
C ASP A 314 -4.36 11.48 -8.30
N SER A 315 -4.24 12.37 -7.31
CA SER A 315 -3.44 13.61 -7.39
C SER A 315 -2.07 13.50 -6.70
N GLY A 316 -1.79 12.37 -6.04
CA GLY A 316 -0.53 12.06 -5.36
C GLY A 316 0.37 11.13 -6.18
N THR A 317 -0.19 10.03 -6.71
CA THR A 317 0.44 9.18 -7.73
C THR A 317 -0.43 9.22 -8.98
N THR A 318 -0.01 9.96 -10.00
CA THR A 318 -0.93 10.28 -11.10
C THR A 318 -1.33 9.04 -11.88
N ILE A 319 -2.50 9.09 -12.51
CA ILE A 319 -2.93 8.04 -13.46
C ILE A 319 -1.90 7.77 -14.56
N SER A 320 -1.07 8.77 -14.93
CA SER A 320 0.03 8.58 -15.89
C SER A 320 1.08 7.59 -15.37
N MET A 321 1.33 7.55 -14.06
CA MET A 321 2.22 6.55 -13.45
C MET A 321 1.63 5.14 -13.59
N GLY A 322 0.37 4.93 -13.22
CA GLY A 322 -0.31 3.64 -13.34
C GLY A 322 -0.37 3.14 -14.78
N LYS A 323 -0.75 4.02 -15.73
CA LYS A 323 -0.76 3.72 -17.17
C LYS A 323 0.63 3.35 -17.69
N TYR A 324 1.67 4.06 -17.25
CA TYR A 324 3.05 3.74 -17.62
C TYR A 324 3.47 2.35 -17.11
N ILE A 325 3.24 2.04 -15.82
CA ILE A 325 3.60 0.75 -15.24
C ILE A 325 2.91 -0.40 -16.00
N ALA A 326 1.59 -0.30 -16.19
CA ALA A 326 0.82 -1.31 -16.89
C ALA A 326 1.31 -1.52 -18.34
N LEU A 327 1.65 -0.45 -19.04
CA LEU A 327 2.14 -0.51 -20.42
C LEU A 327 3.53 -1.15 -20.53
N GLN A 328 4.40 -0.95 -19.54
CA GLN A 328 5.77 -1.45 -19.60
C GLN A 328 5.88 -2.94 -19.26
N ILE A 329 4.99 -3.49 -18.43
CA ILE A 329 5.06 -4.88 -17.97
C ILE A 329 4.36 -5.80 -19.00
N PRO A 330 5.05 -6.79 -19.61
CA PRO A 330 4.45 -7.71 -20.57
C PRO A 330 3.29 -8.49 -19.97
N GLY A 331 2.13 -8.43 -20.62
CA GLY A 331 0.93 -9.17 -20.18
C GLY A 331 0.29 -8.64 -18.90
N CYS A 332 0.64 -7.43 -18.45
CA CYS A 332 0.00 -6.82 -17.29
C CYS A 332 -1.47 -6.54 -17.54
N GLU A 333 -2.33 -6.96 -16.61
CA GLU A 333 -3.70 -6.49 -16.55
C GLU A 333 -3.74 -5.07 -15.95
N ALA A 334 -4.79 -4.31 -16.24
CA ALA A 334 -4.99 -3.01 -15.63
C ALA A 334 -6.47 -2.73 -15.38
N SER A 335 -6.76 -2.04 -14.27
CA SER A 335 -8.05 -1.46 -13.94
C SER A 335 -7.84 0.00 -13.54
N PHE A 336 -8.30 0.91 -14.40
CA PHE A 336 -8.29 2.35 -14.13
C PHE A 336 -9.70 2.75 -13.70
N VAL A 337 -9.86 3.12 -12.44
CA VAL A 337 -11.18 3.28 -11.83
C VAL A 337 -11.57 4.75 -11.85
N GLU A 338 -12.62 5.07 -12.61
CA GLU A 338 -13.17 6.42 -12.74
C GLU A 338 -13.64 6.95 -11.38
N GLU A 339 -13.54 8.27 -11.18
CA GLU A 339 -13.94 8.97 -9.95
C GLU A 339 -13.24 8.50 -8.66
N LYS A 340 -12.19 7.67 -8.77
CA LYS A 340 -11.39 7.21 -7.63
C LYS A 340 -10.05 7.90 -7.54
N GLY A 341 -9.64 8.18 -6.31
CA GLY A 341 -8.36 8.78 -5.94
C GLY A 341 -7.35 7.76 -5.45
N HIS A 342 -6.45 8.21 -4.58
CA HIS A 342 -5.32 7.43 -4.09
C HIS A 342 -5.76 6.26 -3.20
N LEU A 343 -6.85 6.46 -2.44
CA LEU A 343 -7.35 5.50 -1.46
C LEU A 343 -8.23 4.41 -2.07
N LEU A 344 -8.25 4.24 -3.40
CA LEU A 344 -9.09 3.21 -4.04
C LEU A 344 -8.87 1.81 -3.48
N TYR A 345 -7.67 1.52 -2.95
CA TYR A 345 -7.29 0.28 -2.29
C TYR A 345 -8.38 -0.28 -1.36
N PHE A 346 -9.00 0.59 -0.56
CA PHE A 346 -10.03 0.17 0.40
C PHE A 346 -11.35 -0.19 -0.27
N GLU A 347 -11.67 0.42 -1.40
CA GLU A 347 -12.93 0.19 -2.10
C GLU A 347 -12.87 -1.04 -3.01
N ILE A 348 -11.68 -1.34 -3.56
CA ILE A 348 -11.44 -2.48 -4.46
C ILE A 348 -10.92 -3.74 -3.74
N TRP A 349 -10.86 -3.73 -2.41
CA TRP A 349 -10.20 -4.78 -1.63
C TRP A 349 -10.63 -6.19 -2.03
N ASN A 350 -11.93 -6.44 -2.14
CA ASN A 350 -12.46 -7.75 -2.51
C ASN A 350 -12.05 -8.17 -3.92
N ASP A 351 -12.09 -7.26 -4.90
CA ASP A 351 -11.66 -7.55 -6.28
C ASP A 351 -10.16 -7.87 -6.37
N VAL A 352 -9.35 -7.22 -5.53
CA VAL A 352 -7.91 -7.49 -5.43
C VAL A 352 -7.69 -8.88 -4.83
N ILE A 353 -8.33 -9.22 -3.71
CA ILE A 353 -8.18 -10.54 -3.09
C ILE A 353 -8.67 -11.64 -4.04
N ASP A 354 -9.83 -11.47 -4.68
CA ASP A 354 -10.36 -12.39 -5.68
C ASP A 354 -9.37 -12.62 -6.83
N TRP A 355 -8.78 -11.54 -7.36
CA TRP A 355 -7.79 -11.67 -8.42
C TRP A 355 -6.50 -12.35 -7.95
N LEU A 356 -6.09 -12.21 -6.69
CA LEU A 356 -4.86 -12.82 -6.17
C LEU A 356 -4.99 -14.32 -5.87
N VAL A 357 -6.21 -14.82 -5.63
CA VAL A 357 -6.46 -16.20 -5.20
C VAL A 357 -7.03 -17.11 -6.28
N THR A 358 -7.63 -16.54 -7.33
CA THR A 358 -8.02 -17.24 -8.57
C THR A 358 -6.81 -17.47 -9.48
#